data_AF-A0A855N2E1-F1
#
_entry.id   AF-A0A855N2E1-F1
#
_cell.length_a   1.000
_cell.length_b   1.000
_cell.length_c   1.000
_cell.angle_alpha   90.00
_cell.angle_beta   90.00
_cell.angle_gamma   90.00
#
_symmetry.space_group_name_H-M   'P 1'
#
loop_
_entity.id
_entity.type
_entity.pdbx_description
1 polymer ?
#
loop_
_entity_poly.entity_id
_entity_poly.type
_entity_poly.pdbx_seq_one_letter_code
_entity_poly.pdbx_strand_id
1 'polypeptide(L)'
;MKIAAFDIGINNIGWCLCEQNDKEYKVIDCGVRIFTAAEHRKTGDSLAAPRREARLSRRRLYRRRTRLAELRNLLCTEFGLDKKIFEMQGANLPQIYKTSKEILSPWELRVKALDLKVDINELVRIILHIAKHRGYANLINNNEKDKGKVLSAIAQNQEDIKSYLSGAQMLVERYFNKEIKS
;
A
#
# COMPACT_ATOMS: atom_id res chain seq x y z
N MET A 1 -16.98 28.05 -51.29
CA MET A 1 -15.95 27.51 -50.35
C MET A 1 -16.61 26.50 -49.43
N LYS A 2 -16.04 25.32 -49.22
CA LYS A 2 -16.58 24.33 -48.26
C LYS A 2 -15.99 24.54 -46.87
N ILE A 3 -16.84 24.54 -45.84
CA ILE A 3 -16.47 24.79 -44.44
C ILE A 3 -17.04 23.68 -43.57
N ALA A 4 -16.23 23.13 -42.68
CA ALA A 4 -16.66 22.19 -41.65
C ALA A 4 -16.54 22.85 -40.28
N ALA A 5 -17.66 22.93 -39.56
CA ALA A 5 -17.73 23.43 -38.19
C ALA A 5 -17.92 22.26 -37.23
N PHE A 6 -17.26 22.32 -36.08
CA PHE A 6 -17.34 21.31 -35.02
C PHE A 6 -17.64 21.97 -33.67
N ASP A 7 -18.65 21.47 -32.98
CA ASP A 7 -18.94 21.79 -31.58
C ASP A 7 -18.53 20.58 -30.72
N ILE A 8 -17.48 20.75 -29.89
CA ILE A 8 -16.82 19.65 -29.18
C ILE A 8 -17.19 19.72 -27.69
N GLY A 9 -18.20 18.95 -27.30
CA GLY A 9 -18.58 18.73 -25.91
C GLY A 9 -17.80 17.60 -25.22
N ILE A 10 -18.00 17.44 -23.91
CA ILE A 10 -17.33 16.42 -23.08
C ILE A 10 -17.66 14.97 -23.53
N ASN A 11 -18.85 14.76 -24.11
CA ASN A 11 -19.36 13.45 -24.52
C ASN A 11 -20.04 13.44 -25.89
N ASN A 12 -19.92 14.53 -26.64
CA ASN A 12 -20.55 14.66 -27.95
C ASN A 12 -19.73 15.58 -28.85
N ILE A 13 -19.80 15.35 -30.15
CA ILE A 13 -19.27 16.25 -31.18
C ILE A 13 -20.41 16.52 -32.17
N GLY A 14 -20.93 17.75 -32.16
CA GLY A 14 -21.78 18.25 -33.24
C GLY A 14 -20.91 18.66 -34.43
N TRP A 15 -21.34 18.36 -35.64
CA TRP A 15 -20.63 18.77 -36.85
C TRP A 15 -21.59 19.22 -37.95
N CYS A 16 -21.16 20.18 -38.74
CA CYS A 16 -21.89 20.70 -39.89
C CYS A 16 -20.92 20.98 -41.02
N LEU A 17 -21.24 20.49 -42.21
CA LEU A 17 -20.54 20.81 -43.45
C LEU A 17 -21.43 21.75 -44.26
N CYS A 18 -20.93 22.93 -44.58
CA CYS A 18 -21.64 23.90 -45.42
C CYS A 18 -20.78 24.37 -46.60
N GLU A 19 -21.47 24.80 -47.65
CA GLU A 19 -20.89 25.49 -48.79
C GLU A 19 -21.24 26.97 -48.69
N GLN A 20 -20.23 27.82 -48.58
CA GLN A 20 -20.36 29.27 -48.59
C GLN A 20 -20.18 29.81 -50.01
N ASN A 21 -21.17 30.56 -50.50
CA ASN A 21 -21.09 31.36 -51.71
C ASN A 21 -21.39 32.82 -51.33
N ASP A 22 -20.42 33.71 -51.48
CA ASP A 22 -20.45 35.10 -51.00
C ASP A 22 -20.91 35.23 -49.53
N LYS A 23 -22.13 35.71 -49.28
CA LYS A 23 -22.74 35.89 -47.95
C LYS A 23 -23.76 34.80 -47.59
N GLU A 24 -24.01 33.84 -48.48
CA GLU A 24 -24.96 32.76 -48.26
C GLU A 24 -24.25 31.47 -47.84
N TYR A 25 -24.88 30.74 -46.91
CA TYR A 25 -24.41 29.44 -46.44
C TYR A 25 -25.46 28.38 -46.76
N LYS A 26 -25.07 27.36 -47.52
CA LYS A 26 -25.89 26.18 -47.78
C LYS A 26 -25.37 24.99 -46.99
N VAL A 27 -26.21 24.40 -46.14
CA VAL A 27 -25.86 23.17 -45.42
C VAL A 27 -25.82 22.02 -46.42
N ILE A 28 -24.68 21.32 -46.46
CA ILE A 28 -24.49 20.09 -47.24
C ILE A 28 -24.89 18.89 -46.39
N ASP A 29 -24.40 18.83 -45.15
CA ASP A 29 -24.64 17.72 -44.24
C ASP A 29 -24.41 18.16 -42.78
N CYS A 30 -25.03 17.46 -41.84
CA CYS A 30 -24.86 17.71 -40.41
C CYS A 30 -25.15 16.46 -39.58
N GLY A 31 -24.54 16.38 -38.41
CA GLY A 31 -24.81 15.30 -37.48
C GLY A 31 -24.23 15.53 -36.09
N VAL A 32 -24.50 14.58 -35.20
CA VAL A 32 -23.96 14.58 -33.85
C VAL A 32 -23.39 13.20 -33.57
N ARG A 33 -22.12 13.15 -33.14
CA ARG A 33 -21.49 11.94 -32.63
C ARG A 33 -21.55 11.95 -31.11
N ILE A 34 -22.35 11.08 -30.52
CA ILE A 34 -22.38 10.85 -29.06
C ILE A 34 -21.39 9.75 -28.71
N PHE A 35 -20.54 9.98 -27.70
CA PHE A 35 -19.57 9.00 -27.20
C PHE A 35 -19.57 8.97 -25.67
N THR A 36 -18.92 7.96 -25.09
CA THR A 36 -18.76 7.86 -23.64
C THR A 36 -17.73 8.86 -23.15
N ALA A 37 -18.10 9.73 -22.21
CA ALA A 37 -17.17 10.62 -21.50
C ALA A 37 -16.01 9.81 -20.91
N ALA A 38 -14.82 10.41 -20.86
CA ALA A 38 -13.59 9.78 -20.36
C ALA A 38 -13.52 9.74 -18.82
N GLU A 39 -14.66 9.55 -18.16
CA GLU A 39 -14.83 9.52 -16.72
C GLU A 39 -15.86 8.45 -16.31
N HIS A 40 -15.78 8.00 -15.06
CA HIS A 40 -16.82 7.15 -14.51
C HIS A 40 -18.10 7.95 -14.27
N ARG A 41 -19.16 7.69 -15.06
CA ARG A 41 -20.47 8.39 -15.03
C ARG A 41 -21.10 8.59 -13.64
N LYS A 42 -20.73 7.79 -12.63
CA LYS A 42 -21.28 7.86 -11.27
C LYS A 42 -20.38 8.59 -10.27
N THR A 43 -19.07 8.62 -10.48
CA THR A 43 -18.11 9.14 -9.48
C THR A 43 -17.30 10.33 -9.99
N GLY A 44 -17.28 10.60 -11.30
CA GLY A 44 -16.43 11.63 -11.90
C GLY A 44 -14.94 11.27 -11.86
N ASP A 45 -14.59 10.08 -11.37
CA ASP A 45 -13.19 9.65 -11.32
C ASP A 45 -12.65 9.38 -12.71
N SER A 46 -11.38 9.71 -12.90
CA SER A 46 -10.63 9.37 -14.10
C SER A 46 -10.69 7.87 -14.37
N LEU A 47 -10.94 7.47 -15.62
CA LEU A 47 -10.89 6.08 -16.07
C LEU A 47 -9.53 5.40 -15.80
N ALA A 48 -8.46 6.20 -15.64
CA ALA A 48 -7.13 5.69 -15.33
C ALA A 48 -6.91 5.40 -13.84
N ALA A 49 -7.80 5.85 -12.94
CA ALA A 49 -7.62 5.69 -11.50
C ALA A 49 -7.54 4.22 -11.06
N PRO A 50 -8.44 3.30 -11.49
CA PRO A 50 -8.33 1.88 -11.12
C PRO A 50 -7.02 1.24 -11.59
N ARG A 51 -6.56 1.59 -12.79
CA ARG A 51 -5.28 1.11 -13.34
C ARG A 51 -4.10 1.60 -12.49
N ARG A 52 -4.13 2.87 -12.08
CA ARG A 52 -3.10 3.48 -11.24
C ARG A 52 -3.03 2.80 -9.87
N GLU A 53 -4.17 2.63 -9.19
CA GLU A 53 -4.22 1.98 -7.87
C GLU A 53 -3.71 0.54 -7.92
N ALA A 54 -4.15 -0.24 -8.90
CA ALA A 54 -3.67 -1.61 -9.08
C ALA A 54 -2.15 -1.66 -9.33
N ARG A 55 -1.61 -0.74 -10.14
CA ARG A 55 -0.17 -0.63 -10.40
C ARG A 55 0.62 -0.27 -9.14
N LEU A 56 0.13 0.68 -8.34
CA LEU A 56 0.78 1.09 -7.09
C LEU A 56 0.81 -0.05 -6.07
N SER A 57 -0.31 -0.77 -5.92
CA SER A 57 -0.37 -1.94 -5.04
C SER A 57 0.62 -3.03 -5.45
N ARG A 58 0.68 -3.40 -6.75
CA ARG A 58 1.65 -4.38 -7.27
C ARG A 58 3.10 -3.96 -6.99
N ARG A 59 3.44 -2.69 -7.26
CA ARG A 59 4.80 -2.17 -6.99
C ARG A 59 5.14 -2.23 -5.51
N ARG A 60 4.21 -1.88 -4.63
CA ARG A 60 4.40 -1.95 -3.17
C ARG A 60 4.66 -3.37 -2.70
N LEU A 61 3.87 -4.34 -3.18
CA LEU A 61 4.05 -5.76 -2.82
C LEU A 61 5.37 -6.32 -3.35
N TYR A 62 5.73 -6.01 -4.60
CA TYR A 62 7.00 -6.41 -5.20
C TYR A 62 8.19 -5.90 -4.36
N ARG A 63 8.21 -4.59 -4.04
CA ARG A 63 9.28 -4.00 -3.22
C ARG A 63 9.36 -4.57 -1.81
N ARG A 64 8.21 -4.88 -1.19
CA ARG A 64 8.17 -5.57 0.12
C ARG A 64 8.78 -6.96 0.03
N ARG A 65 8.43 -7.73 -1.00
CA ARG A 65 8.97 -9.07 -1.25
C ARG A 65 10.48 -9.04 -1.48
N THR A 66 10.96 -8.15 -2.36
CA THR A 66 12.39 -8.00 -2.65
C THR A 66 13.18 -7.65 -1.40
N ARG A 67 12.74 -6.63 -0.64
CA ARG A 67 13.40 -6.24 0.63
C ARG A 67 13.50 -7.39 1.62
N LEU A 68 12.43 -8.17 1.79
CA LEU A 68 12.44 -9.31 2.71
C LEU A 68 13.33 -10.45 2.20
N ALA A 69 13.43 -10.65 0.88
CA ALA A 69 14.33 -11.65 0.29
C ALA A 69 15.80 -11.26 0.48
N GLU A 70 16.14 -9.99 0.21
CA GLU A 70 17.49 -9.45 0.44
C GLU A 70 17.87 -9.53 1.92
N LEU A 71 16.96 -9.16 2.82
CA LEU A 71 17.18 -9.26 4.26
C LEU A 71 17.41 -10.71 4.71
N ARG A 72 16.67 -11.69 4.17
CA ARG A 72 16.92 -13.11 4.47
C ARG A 72 18.30 -13.55 4.01
N ASN A 73 18.72 -13.13 2.81
CA ASN A 73 20.06 -13.43 2.30
C ASN A 73 21.14 -12.85 3.22
N LEU A 74 20.99 -11.59 3.64
CA LEU A 74 21.90 -10.95 4.58
C LEU A 74 21.96 -11.73 5.90
N LEU A 75 20.81 -12.06 6.50
CA LEU A 75 20.76 -12.82 7.75
C LEU A 75 21.39 -14.21 7.63
N CYS A 76 21.20 -14.89 6.49
CA CYS A 76 21.89 -16.15 6.21
C CYS A 76 23.41 -16.00 6.20
N THR A 77 23.92 -14.96 5.55
CA THR A 77 25.36 -14.70 5.47
C THR A 77 25.94 -14.32 6.84
N GLU A 78 25.32 -13.38 7.54
CA GLU A 78 25.83 -12.88 8.82
C GLU A 78 25.78 -13.91 9.96
N PHE A 79 24.74 -14.75 9.98
CA PHE A 79 24.52 -15.74 11.05
C PHE A 79 24.84 -17.18 10.63
N GLY A 80 25.36 -17.41 9.42
CA GLY A 80 25.71 -18.74 8.93
C GLY A 80 24.50 -19.69 8.81
N LEU A 81 23.32 -19.17 8.47
CA LEU A 81 22.07 -19.94 8.41
C LEU A 81 21.84 -20.52 7.01
N ASP A 82 21.33 -21.76 6.95
CA ASP A 82 20.87 -22.35 5.68
C ASP A 82 19.62 -21.63 5.17
N LYS A 83 19.60 -21.27 3.88
CA LYS A 83 18.45 -20.65 3.22
C LYS A 83 17.18 -21.48 3.30
N LYS A 84 17.30 -22.80 3.42
CA LYS A 84 16.16 -23.73 3.53
C LYS A 84 15.24 -23.43 4.72
N ILE A 85 15.72 -22.78 5.77
CA ILE A 85 14.88 -22.41 6.92
C ILE A 85 13.77 -21.41 6.56
N PHE A 86 13.95 -20.67 5.45
CA PHE A 86 12.99 -19.68 4.92
C PHE A 86 12.08 -20.22 3.82
N GLU A 87 12.32 -21.44 3.35
CA GLU A 87 11.59 -22.07 2.25
C GLU A 87 10.40 -22.87 2.76
N MET A 88 9.35 -22.96 1.93
CA MET A 88 8.21 -23.82 2.24
C MET A 88 8.62 -25.29 2.08
N GLN A 89 8.21 -26.13 3.03
CA GLN A 89 8.43 -27.57 2.96
C GLN A 89 7.13 -28.24 2.49
N GLY A 90 6.89 -28.24 1.19
CA GLY A 90 5.62 -28.66 0.60
C GLY A 90 4.48 -27.73 1.03
N ALA A 91 3.45 -28.28 1.67
CA ALA A 91 2.35 -27.50 2.23
C ALA A 91 2.68 -26.84 3.59
N ASN A 92 3.83 -27.15 4.19
CA ASN A 92 4.19 -26.65 5.52
C ASN A 92 4.84 -25.27 5.48
N LEU A 93 4.57 -24.48 6.53
CA LEU A 93 5.27 -23.23 6.78
C LEU A 93 6.78 -23.44 6.88
N PRO A 94 7.59 -22.44 6.47
CA PRO A 94 9.03 -22.50 6.65
C PRO A 94 9.41 -22.71 8.10
N GLN A 95 10.53 -23.39 8.34
CA GLN A 95 10.99 -23.78 9.66
C GLN A 95 11.06 -22.59 10.62
N ILE A 96 11.54 -21.44 10.14
CA ILE A 96 11.66 -20.22 10.96
C ILE A 96 10.32 -19.65 11.46
N TYR A 97 9.20 -20.05 10.83
CA TYR A 97 7.85 -19.61 11.19
C TYR A 97 7.01 -20.70 11.86
N LYS A 98 7.53 -21.93 12.02
CA LYS A 98 6.83 -22.98 12.77
C LYS A 98 6.64 -22.48 14.21
N THR A 99 5.41 -22.56 14.70
CA THR A 99 5.00 -22.10 16.03
C THR A 99 4.23 -23.22 16.72
N SER A 100 4.50 -23.42 18.01
CA SER A 100 3.75 -24.28 18.94
C SER A 100 3.30 -23.42 20.13
N LYS A 101 2.50 -23.96 21.05
CA LYS A 101 2.09 -23.24 22.27
C LYS A 101 3.28 -22.79 23.14
N GLU A 102 4.43 -23.43 22.97
CA GLU A 102 5.66 -23.13 23.70
C GLU A 102 6.54 -22.09 22.99
N ILE A 103 6.26 -21.79 21.72
CA ILE A 103 7.04 -20.85 20.92
C ILE A 103 6.45 -19.45 21.05
N LEU A 104 7.21 -18.56 21.67
CA LEU A 104 6.86 -17.14 21.80
C LEU A 104 6.57 -16.49 20.44
N SER A 105 5.57 -15.61 20.43
CA SER A 105 5.25 -14.75 19.30
C SER A 105 6.39 -13.76 19.02
N PRO A 106 6.50 -13.21 17.80
CA PRO A 106 7.47 -12.15 17.53
C PRO A 106 7.29 -10.89 18.39
N TRP A 107 6.12 -10.67 19.00
CA TRP A 107 5.89 -9.56 19.92
C TRP A 107 6.50 -9.85 21.29
N GLU A 108 6.22 -11.01 21.86
CA GLU A 108 6.81 -11.44 23.13
C GLU A 108 8.33 -11.58 23.02
N LEU A 109 8.85 -12.10 21.91
CA LEU A 109 10.28 -12.17 21.65
C LEU A 109 10.95 -10.79 21.63
N ARG A 110 10.26 -9.76 21.09
CA ARG A 110 10.78 -8.39 21.11
C ARG A 110 10.82 -7.79 22.51
N VAL A 111 9.91 -8.20 23.40
CA VAL A 111 9.92 -7.79 24.81
C VAL A 111 11.00 -8.54 25.57
N LYS A 112 11.08 -9.87 25.41
CA LYS A 112 12.14 -10.72 25.99
C LYS A 112 13.54 -10.18 25.65
N ALA A 113 13.75 -9.75 24.41
CA ALA A 113 15.02 -9.22 23.92
C ALA A 113 15.45 -7.88 24.54
N LEU A 114 14.60 -7.21 25.34
CA LEU A 114 14.96 -5.99 26.06
C LEU A 114 15.87 -6.29 27.25
N ASP A 115 15.62 -7.40 27.93
CA ASP A 115 16.29 -7.75 29.20
C ASP A 115 17.14 -9.03 29.08
N LEU A 116 16.81 -9.91 28.13
CA LEU A 116 17.42 -11.23 28.00
C LEU A 116 18.01 -11.47 26.62
N LYS A 117 19.12 -12.22 26.59
CA LYS A 117 19.68 -12.72 25.33
C LYS A 117 18.69 -13.70 24.68
N VAL A 118 18.45 -13.50 23.39
CA VAL A 118 17.61 -14.37 22.56
C VAL A 118 18.46 -15.25 21.65
N ASP A 119 17.92 -16.40 21.26
CA ASP A 119 18.57 -17.28 20.28
C ASP A 119 18.66 -16.61 18.90
N ILE A 120 19.59 -17.05 18.06
CA ILE A 120 19.77 -16.53 16.69
C ILE A 120 18.47 -16.68 15.88
N ASN A 121 17.76 -17.80 15.99
CA ASN A 121 16.49 -17.99 15.28
C ASN A 121 15.39 -17.05 15.79
N GLU A 122 15.35 -16.79 17.09
CA GLU A 122 14.45 -15.80 17.70
C GLU A 122 14.77 -14.40 17.18
N LEU A 123 16.05 -14.02 17.16
CA LEU A 123 16.52 -12.72 16.65
C LEU A 123 16.16 -12.53 15.18
N VAL A 124 16.35 -13.55 14.34
CA VAL A 124 15.94 -13.53 12.93
C VAL A 124 14.44 -13.29 12.78
N ARG A 125 13.60 -13.96 13.60
CA ARG A 125 12.14 -13.75 13.60
C ARG A 125 11.79 -12.32 14.00
N ILE A 126 12.46 -11.76 15.01
CA ILE A 126 12.29 -10.37 15.45
C ILE A 126 12.61 -9.40 14.30
N ILE A 127 13.79 -9.53 13.68
CA ILE A 127 14.26 -8.63 12.61
C ILE A 127 13.31 -8.67 11.42
N LEU A 128 12.92 -9.87 10.97
CA LEU A 128 11.99 -10.04 9.86
C LEU A 128 10.61 -9.47 10.17
N HIS A 129 10.13 -9.64 11.40
CA HIS A 129 8.86 -9.08 11.83
C HIS A 129 8.89 -7.54 11.79
N ILE A 130 9.93 -6.90 12.33
CA ILE A 130 10.10 -5.45 12.27
C ILE A 130 10.18 -4.97 10.81
N ALA A 131 10.99 -5.61 9.96
CA ALA A 131 11.14 -5.22 8.55
C ALA A 131 9.86 -5.39 7.72
N LYS A 132 9.03 -6.38 8.08
CA LYS A 132 7.73 -6.65 7.48
C LYS A 132 6.66 -5.63 7.92
N HIS A 133 6.80 -5.10 9.15
CA HIS A 133 5.87 -4.17 9.82
C HIS A 133 6.54 -2.85 10.22
N ARG A 134 7.35 -2.28 9.34
CA ARG A 134 8.25 -1.12 9.60
C ARG A 134 7.56 0.25 9.81
N GLY A 135 6.26 0.28 10.05
CA GLY A 135 5.49 1.51 10.27
C GLY A 135 5.33 2.41 9.03
N TYR A 136 4.77 3.59 9.29
CA TYR A 136 4.65 4.69 8.33
C TYR A 136 5.83 5.66 8.51
N ALA A 137 6.45 6.07 7.40
CA ALA A 137 7.53 7.04 7.43
C ALA A 137 6.96 8.43 7.13
N ASN A 138 6.99 9.31 8.14
CA ASN A 138 6.65 10.73 7.98
C ASN A 138 7.79 11.46 7.23
N LEU A 139 7.86 11.30 5.91
CA LEU A 139 8.91 11.92 5.09
C LEU A 139 8.62 13.39 4.75
N ILE A 140 7.39 13.85 5.00
CA ILE A 140 6.93 15.19 4.66
C ILE A 140 6.32 15.77 5.95
N ASN A 141 6.97 16.79 6.53
CA ASN A 141 6.41 17.62 7.61
C ASN A 141 5.38 18.61 7.02
N ASN A 142 4.35 18.11 6.37
CA ASN A 142 3.26 18.97 5.95
C ASN A 142 2.39 19.21 7.18
N ASN A 143 2.41 20.46 7.66
CA ASN A 143 1.46 21.02 8.62
C ASN A 143 0.06 21.12 7.97
N GLU A 144 -0.45 20.02 7.41
CA GLU A 144 -1.83 19.94 6.93
C GLU A 144 -2.75 19.88 8.15
N LYS A 145 -3.66 20.85 8.23
CA LYS A 145 -4.59 21.07 9.35
C LYS A 145 -5.61 19.94 9.51
N ASP A 146 -5.80 19.08 8.50
CA ASP A 146 -6.63 17.89 8.57
C ASP A 146 -5.77 16.64 8.83
N LYS A 147 -5.48 16.38 10.11
CA LYS A 147 -4.81 15.14 10.52
C LYS A 147 -5.75 13.95 10.27
N GLY A 148 -5.61 13.30 9.11
CA GLY A 148 -6.33 12.06 8.80
C GLY A 148 -6.11 10.99 9.88
N LYS A 149 -7.03 10.00 9.96
CA LYS A 149 -7.06 8.96 11.03
C LYS A 149 -5.71 8.28 11.31
N VAL A 150 -4.86 8.14 10.28
CA VAL A 150 -3.52 7.54 10.43
C VAL A 150 -2.58 8.48 11.21
N LEU A 151 -2.55 9.77 10.90
CA LEU A 151 -1.68 10.73 11.56
C LEU A 151 -2.09 10.97 13.01
N SER A 152 -3.41 11.02 13.29
CA SER A 152 -3.90 11.11 14.67
C SER A 152 -3.55 9.87 15.49
N ALA A 153 -3.71 8.67 14.93
CA ALA A 153 -3.31 7.42 15.59
C ALA A 153 -1.79 7.34 15.83
N ILE A 154 -0.97 7.81 14.90
CA ILE A 154 0.49 7.87 15.09
C ILE A 154 0.85 8.84 16.22
N ALA A 155 0.26 10.03 16.25
CA ALA A 155 0.51 11.01 17.30
C ALA A 155 0.10 10.49 18.68
N GLN A 156 -1.06 9.83 18.78
CA GLN A 156 -1.51 9.19 20.02
C GLN A 156 -0.55 8.08 20.46
N ASN A 157 -0.20 7.18 19.55
CA ASN A 157 0.74 6.09 19.85
C ASN A 157 2.13 6.61 20.24
N GLN A 158 2.57 7.75 19.69
CA GLN A 158 3.84 8.38 20.08
C GLN A 158 3.82 8.84 21.54
N GLU A 159 2.70 9.39 22.02
CA GLU A 159 2.56 9.77 23.43
C GLU A 159 2.50 8.53 24.32
N ASP A 160 1.71 7.54 23.93
CA ASP A 160 1.54 6.30 24.69
C ASP A 160 2.85 5.51 24.83
N ILE A 161 3.68 5.46 23.78
CA ILE A 161 4.95 4.72 23.78
C ILE A 161 5.93 5.28 24.81
N LYS A 162 5.86 6.56 25.19
CA LYS A 162 6.79 7.17 26.17
C LYS A 162 6.77 6.48 27.53
N SER A 163 5.65 5.82 27.89
CA SER A 163 5.51 5.06 29.13
C SER A 163 6.09 3.65 29.06
N TYR A 164 6.71 3.26 27.94
CA TYR A 164 7.25 1.92 27.70
C TYR A 164 8.66 2.01 27.13
N LEU A 165 9.46 0.95 27.30
CA LEU A 165 10.81 0.87 26.72
C LEU A 165 10.76 0.69 25.21
N SER A 166 9.69 0.09 24.67
CA SER A 166 9.50 -0.06 23.23
C SER A 166 8.03 -0.14 22.84
N GLY A 167 7.73 0.15 21.57
CA GLY A 167 6.40 -0.06 21.02
C GLY A 167 5.96 -1.53 21.02
N ALA A 168 6.89 -2.50 21.06
CA ALA A 168 6.53 -3.91 21.24
C ALA A 168 6.01 -4.19 22.65
N GLN A 169 6.69 -3.64 23.67
CA GLN A 169 6.25 -3.77 25.06
C GLN A 169 4.86 -3.20 25.26
N MET A 170 4.63 -1.96 24.77
CA MET A 170 3.30 -1.34 24.79
C MET A 170 2.23 -2.26 24.17
N LEU A 171 2.51 -2.85 23.01
CA LEU A 171 1.54 -3.68 22.29
C LEU A 171 1.24 -5.00 23.00
N VAL A 172 2.26 -5.63 23.60
CA VAL A 172 2.08 -6.87 24.36
C VAL A 172 1.21 -6.61 25.59
N GLU A 173 1.56 -5.62 26.39
CA GLU A 173 0.87 -5.31 27.65
C GLU A 173 -0.55 -4.79 27.43
N ARG A 174 -0.78 -3.96 26.39
CA ARG A 174 -2.10 -3.36 26.16
C ARG A 174 -3.08 -4.25 25.41
N TYR A 175 -2.59 -5.05 24.46
CA TYR A 175 -3.46 -5.71 23.47
C TYR A 175 -3.25 -7.21 23.35
N PHE A 176 -2.01 -7.71 23.51
CA PHE A 176 -1.73 -9.13 23.29
C PHE A 176 -2.20 -10.01 24.46
N ASN A 177 -2.01 -9.54 25.69
CA ASN A 177 -2.35 -10.28 26.91
C ASN A 177 -3.82 -10.12 27.36
N LYS A 178 -4.65 -9.43 26.58
CA LYS A 178 -6.08 -9.29 26.90
C LYS A 178 -6.86 -10.38 26.19
N GLU A 179 -7.61 -11.17 26.97
CA GLU A 179 -8.63 -12.06 26.41
C GLU A 179 -9.56 -11.24 25.52
N ILE A 180 -9.75 -11.72 24.29
CA ILE A 180 -10.76 -11.18 23.39
C ILE A 180 -12.10 -11.49 24.06
N LYS A 181 -12.70 -10.50 24.72
CA LYS A 181 -14.10 -10.61 25.16
C LYS A 181 -14.94 -10.84 23.91
N SER A 182 -15.43 -12.07 23.73
CA SER A 182 -16.41 -12.44 22.71
C SER A 182 -17.76 -11.83 23.02
#